data_AF-A0A7X7ADL0-F1
#
_entry.id   AF-A0A7X7ADL0-F1
#
_cell.length_a   1.000
_cell.length_b   1.000
_cell.length_c   1.000
_cell.angle_alpha   90.00
_cell.angle_beta   90.00
_cell.angle_gamma   90.00
#
_symmetry.space_group_name_H-M   'P 1'
#
loop_
_entity.id
_entity.type
_entity.pdbx_description
1 polymer ?
#
loop_
_entity_poly.entity_id
_entity_poly.type
_entity_poly.pdbx_seq_one_letter_code
_entity_poly.pdbx_strand_id
1 'polypeptide(L)' 'MGMTITEKILAAHAGKSGVEPGELINCRLDGVLGNDITTPVAINEFKKLNIN' A
#
# COMPACT_ATOMS: atom_id res chain seq x y z
N MET A 1 -17.68 -17.89 8.29
CA MET A 1 -16.78 -17.87 7.11
C MET A 1 -15.40 -17.42 7.56
N GLY A 2 -14.33 -17.92 6.94
CA GLY A 2 -12.97 -17.41 7.15
C GLY A 2 -12.60 -16.36 6.10
N MET A 3 -11.47 -15.67 6.30
CA MET A 3 -10.95 -14.68 5.34
C MET A 3 -10.57 -15.31 3.99
N THR A 4 -10.81 -14.55 2.92
CA THR A 4 -10.28 -14.77 1.56
C THR A 4 -8.75 -14.62 1.52
N ILE A 5 -8.12 -15.00 0.41
CA ILE A 5 -6.68 -14.79 0.23
C ILE A 5 -6.30 -13.30 0.24
N THR A 6 -7.12 -12.45 -0.38
CA THR A 6 -6.90 -10.99 -0.42
C THR A 6 -6.96 -10.38 0.98
N GLU A 7 -7.98 -10.72 1.78
CA GLU A 7 -8.11 -10.25 3.16
C GLU A 7 -6.94 -10.73 4.02
N LYS A 8 -6.46 -11.96 3.84
CA LYS A 8 -5.27 -12.46 4.57
C LYS A 8 -4.01 -11.66 4.25
N ILE A 9 -3.76 -11.36 2.97
CA ILE A 9 -2.60 -10.54 2.56
C ILE A 9 -2.74 -9.13 3.14
N LEU A 10 -3.90 -8.49 2.98
CA LEU A 10 -4.13 -7.15 3.51
C LEU A 10 -4.01 -7.11 5.05
N ALA A 11 -4.57 -8.08 5.76
CA ALA A 11 -4.45 -8.19 7.21
C ALA A 11 -2.99 -8.36 7.65
N ALA A 12 -2.22 -9.21 6.98
CA ALA A 12 -0.80 -9.42 7.27
C ALA A 12 0.02 -8.13 7.08
N HIS A 13 -0.18 -7.40 5.98
CA HIS A 13 0.55 -6.17 5.69
C HIS A 13 0.04 -4.96 6.48
N ALA A 14 -1.18 -5.02 7.02
CA ALA A 14 -1.73 -4.04 7.95
C ALA A 14 -1.41 -4.34 9.42
N GLY A 15 -0.77 -5.48 9.73
CA GLY A 15 -0.51 -5.90 11.11
C GLY A 15 -1.77 -6.23 11.92
N LYS A 16 -2.83 -6.67 11.25
CA LYS A 16 -4.14 -6.99 11.85
C LYS A 16 -4.39 -8.50 11.87
N SER A 17 -5.19 -8.97 12.82
CA SER A 17 -5.66 -10.37 12.87
C SER A 17 -6.70 -10.70 11.80
N GLY A 18 -7.35 -9.68 11.22
CA GLY A 18 -8.25 -9.78 10.10
C GLY A 18 -8.69 -8.42 9.58
N VAL A 19 -9.34 -8.41 8.42
CA VAL A 19 -9.93 -7.23 7.77
C VAL A 19 -11.24 -7.61 7.07
N GLU A 20 -12.08 -6.63 6.77
CA GLU A 20 -13.34 -6.82 6.05
C GLU A 20 -13.55 -5.81 4.89
N PRO A 21 -14.41 -6.13 3.90
CA PRO A 21 -14.67 -5.23 2.77
C PRO A 21 -15.24 -3.88 3.23
N GLY A 22 -14.66 -2.80 2.73
CA GLY A 22 -15.05 -1.42 3.07
C GLY A 22 -14.25 -0.81 4.22
N GLU A 23 -13.42 -1.60 4.91
CA GLU A 23 -12.53 -1.10 5.95
C GLU A 23 -11.37 -0.27 5.37
N LEU A 24 -11.06 0.88 5.98
CA LEU A 24 -9.85 1.64 5.70
C LEU A 24 -8.69 1.10 6.54
N ILE A 25 -7.60 0.69 5.88
CA ILE A 25 -6.42 0.10 6.51
C ILE A 25 -5.13 0.78 6.01
N ASN A 26 -4.12 0.84 6.88
CA ASN A 26 -2.77 1.21 6.49
C ASN A 26 -1.94 -0.07 6.33
N CYS A 27 -1.35 -0.28 5.14
CA CYS A 27 -0.52 -1.45 4.86
C CYS A 27 0.93 -1.03 4.60
N ARG A 28 1.89 -1.85 5.06
CA ARG A 28 3.28 -1.75 4.64
C ARG A 28 3.42 -2.25 3.20
N LEU A 29 3.93 -1.41 2.32
CA LEU A 29 4.29 -1.76 0.94
C LEU A 29 5.62 -2.53 0.93
N ASP A 30 5.69 -3.65 0.21
CA ASP A 30 6.94 -4.42 0.06
C ASP A 30 7.78 -3.98 -1.14
N GLY A 31 7.14 -3.38 -2.14
CA GLY A 31 7.78 -2.83 -3.32
C GLY A 31 6.86 -1.86 -4.04
N VAL A 32 7.46 -0.86 -4.68
CA VAL A 32 6.75 0.11 -5.52
C VAL A 32 7.47 0.16 -6.86
N LEU A 33 6.73 -0.11 -7.93
CA LEU A 33 7.24 -0.03 -9.31
C LEU A 33 6.73 1.26 -9.94
N GLY A 34 7.65 2.08 -10.42
CA GLY A 34 7.35 3.27 -11.20
C GLY A 34 7.64 3.05 -12.69
N ASN A 35 6.77 3.57 -13.56
CA ASN A 35 6.96 3.55 -15.01
C ASN A 35 7.42 4.92 -15.54
N ASP A 36 7.91 4.94 -16.77
CA ASP A 36 8.51 6.07 -17.48
C ASP A 36 7.71 7.38 -17.39
N ILE A 37 6.39 7.36 -17.59
CA ILE A 37 5.56 8.58 -17.58
C ILE A 37 5.16 9.00 -16.16
N THR A 38 4.87 8.05 -15.27
CA THR A 38 4.28 8.36 -13.96
C THR A 38 5.32 8.59 -12.86
N THR A 39 6.50 7.99 -12.98
CA THR A 39 7.58 8.13 -11.98
C THR A 39 8.10 9.56 -11.85
N PRO A 40 8.36 10.31 -12.94
CA PRO A 40 8.84 11.68 -12.81
C PRO A 40 7.88 12.59 -12.05
N VAL A 41 6.56 12.40 -12.21
CA VAL A 41 5.53 13.13 -11.47
C VAL A 41 5.58 12.78 -9.98
N ALA A 42 5.66 11.48 -9.65
CA ALA A 42 5.79 11.05 -8.26
C ALA A 42 7.06 11.60 -7.60
N ILE A 43 8.22 11.54 -8.28
CA ILE A 43 9.49 12.09 -7.78
C ILE A 43 9.37 13.57 -7.43
N ASN A 44 8.65 14.37 -8.24
CA ASN A 44 8.45 15.78 -7.93
C ASN A 44 7.68 15.99 -6.62
N GLU A 45 6.70 15.14 -6.30
CA GLU A 45 5.97 15.21 -5.03
C GLU A 45 6.85 14.77 -3.84
N PHE A 46 7.62 13.68 -3.99
CA PHE A 46 8.57 13.25 -2.94
C PHE A 46 9.62 14.32 -2.63
N LYS A 47 10.11 15.03 -3.65
CA LYS A 47 11.00 16.20 -3.47
C LYS A 47 10.34 17.32 -2.65
N LYS A 48 9.08 17.67 -2.93
CA LYS A 48 8.34 18.69 -2.15
C LYS A 48 8.15 18.29 -0.69
N LEU A 49 7.98 16.99 -0.43
CA LEU A 49 7.86 16.45 0.91
C LEU A 49 9.19 16.42 1.67
N ASN A 50 10.31 16.77 1.04
CA ASN A 50 11.68 16.62 1.57
C ASN A 50 12.00 15.18 1.99
N ILE A 51 11.47 14.21 1.25
CA ILE A 51 11.72 12.78 1.45
C ILE A 51 12.64 12.34 0.30
N ASN A 52 13.95 12.48 0.49
CA ASN A 52 14.99 11.88 -0.36
C ASN A 52 16.21 11.54 0.49
#